data_AF-A0A966J7B5-F1
#
_entry.id   AF-A0A966J7B5-F1
#
_cell.length_a   1.000
_cell.length_b   1.000
_cell.length_c   1.000
_cell.angle_alpha   90.00
_cell.angle_beta   90.00
_cell.angle_gamma   90.00
#
_symmetry.space_group_name_H-M   'P 1'
#
loop_
_entity.id
_entity.type
_entity.pdbx_description
1 polymer ?
#
loop_
_entity_poly.entity_id
_entity_poly.type
_entity_poly.pdbx_seq_one_letter_code
_entity_poly.pdbx_strand_id
1 'polypeptide(L)' 'MVDVAVVGAGPCGLAAAIAAQRAGLRAVVFDRGCLVNGIASYPTYMSF' A
#
# COMPACT_ATOMS: atom_id res chain seq x y z
N MET A 1 11.20 14.87 -7.63
CA MET A 1 9.78 15.26 -7.42
C MET A 1 8.93 14.01 -7.42
N VAL A 2 7.91 13.96 -6.56
CA VAL A 2 6.95 12.87 -6.43
C VAL A 2 5.57 13.48 -6.69
N ASP A 3 4.77 12.86 -7.55
CA ASP A 3 3.47 13.40 -7.97
C ASP A 3 2.35 12.92 -7.05
N VAL A 4 2.49 11.72 -6.49
CA VAL A 4 1.49 11.08 -5.61
C VAL A 4 2.16 10.51 -4.37
N ALA A 5 1.63 10.85 -3.19
CA ALA A 5 1.99 10.21 -1.94
C ALA A 5 0.81 9.37 -1.44
N VAL A 6 1.04 8.08 -1.20
CA VAL A 6 0.06 7.15 -0.63
C VAL A 6 0.42 6.88 0.82
N VAL A 7 -0.53 7.07 1.73
CA VAL A 7 -0.36 6.77 3.16
C VAL A 7 -1.13 5.50 3.50
N GLY A 8 -0.40 4.47 3.91
CA GLY A 8 -0.86 3.09 4.13
C GLY A 8 -0.44 2.15 2.99
N ALA A 9 0.47 1.22 3.26
CA ALA A 9 0.91 0.17 2.35
C ALA A 9 0.12 -1.13 2.52
N GLY A 10 -1.19 -1.01 2.76
CA GLY A 10 -2.14 -2.11 2.65
C GLY A 10 -2.49 -2.44 1.19
N PRO A 11 -3.33 -3.46 0.95
CA PRO A 11 -3.70 -3.89 -0.40
C PRO A 11 -4.24 -2.74 -1.27
N CYS A 12 -5.16 -1.93 -0.71
CA CYS A 12 -5.74 -0.79 -1.41
C CYS A 12 -4.73 0.32 -1.71
N GLY A 13 -3.81 0.61 -0.77
CA GLY A 13 -2.78 1.64 -0.96
C GLY A 13 -1.75 1.23 -2.02
N LEU A 14 -1.35 -0.04 -2.02
CA LEU A 14 -0.50 -0.59 -3.07
C LEU A 14 -1.21 -0.57 -4.43
N ALA A 15 -2.49 -0.93 -4.48
CA ALA A 15 -3.29 -0.83 -5.71
C ALA A 15 -3.36 0.62 -6.24
N ALA A 16 -3.55 1.60 -5.36
CA ALA A 16 -3.54 3.02 -5.72
C ALA A 16 -2.17 3.48 -6.25
N ALA A 17 -1.06 3.06 -5.61
CA ALA A 17 0.28 3.38 -6.07
C ALA A 17 0.59 2.77 -7.45
N ILE A 18 0.17 1.52 -7.68
CA ILE A 18 0.30 0.84 -8.98
C ILE A 18 -0.53 1.57 -10.05
N ALA A 19 -1.76 1.98 -9.73
CA ALA A 19 -2.60 2.74 -10.64
C ALA A 19 -1.96 4.10 -11.02
N ALA A 20 -1.39 4.81 -10.05
CA ALA A 20 -0.66 6.06 -10.30
C ALA A 20 0.56 5.84 -11.20
N GLN A 21 1.34 4.78 -10.95
CA GLN A 21 2.48 4.44 -11.80
C GLN A 21 2.07 4.08 -13.23
N ARG A 22 0.96 3.35 -13.40
CA ARG A 22 0.38 3.04 -14.73
C ARG A 22 -0.11 4.28 -15.47
N ALA A 23 -0.48 5.34 -14.76
CA ALA A 23 -0.82 6.64 -15.33
C ALA A 23 0.42 7.52 -15.64
N GLY A 24 1.65 6.98 -15.45
CA GLY A 24 2.89 7.71 -15.70
C GLY A 24 3.34 8.63 -14.56
N LEU A 25 2.69 8.55 -13.39
CA LEU A 25 3.00 9.36 -12.23
C LEU A 25 4.07 8.69 -11.36
N ARG A 26 4.92 9.50 -10.74
CA ARG A 26 5.86 9.03 -9.71
C ARG A 26 5.12 8.96 -8.38
N ALA A 27 4.90 7.76 -7.88
CA ALA A 27 4.26 7.52 -6.59
C ALA A 27 5.28 7.13 -5.50
N VAL A 28 5.04 7.57 -4.26
CA VAL A 28 5.73 7.08 -3.05
C VAL A 28 4.69 6.55 -2.07
N VAL A 29 4.99 5.45 -1.39
CA VAL A 29 4.09 4.84 -0.41
C VAL A 29 4.76 4.90 0.97
N PHE A 30 4.01 5.35 1.97
CA PHE A 30 4.43 5.39 3.36
C PHE A 30 3.56 4.45 4.19
N ASP A 31 4.18 3.66 5.06
CA ASP A 31 3.47 2.89 6.09
C ASP A 31 4.20 3.04 7.42
N ARG A 32 3.47 2.84 8.52
CA ARG A 32 4.04 2.86 9.87
C ARG A 32 4.82 1.56 10.16
N GLY A 33 4.45 0.46 9.52
CA GLY A 33 5.06 -0.86 9.69
C GLY A 33 5.56 -1.45 8.38
N CYS A 34 5.48 -2.78 8.25
CA CYS A 34 5.80 -3.47 7.01
C CYS A 34 4.69 -3.31 5.96
N LEU A 35 4.99 -3.67 4.72
CA LEU A 35 3.95 -3.85 3.71
C LEU A 35 2.88 -4.79 4.26
N VAL A 36 1.61 -4.45 4.03
CA VAL A 36 0.45 -5.21 4.54
C VAL A 36 0.47 -5.48 6.05
N ASN A 37 0.99 -4.55 6.86
CA ASN A 37 1.06 -4.67 8.34
C ASN A 37 -0.27 -5.06 9.00
N GLY A 38 -1.40 -4.58 8.45
CA GLY A 38 -2.74 -5.00 8.90
C GLY A 38 -2.95 -6.51 8.77
N ILE A 39 -2.62 -7.09 7.60
CA ILE A 39 -2.73 -8.54 7.34
C ILE A 39 -1.72 -9.32 8.19
N ALA A 40 -0.50 -8.79 8.37
CA ALA A 40 0.50 -9.41 9.23
C ALA A 40 0.03 -9.54 10.70
N SER A 41 -0.93 -8.72 11.11
CA SER A 41 -1.53 -8.74 12.46
C SER A 41 -2.78 -9.62 12.55
N TYR A 42 -3.19 -10.29 11.47
CA TYR A 42 -4.37 -11.15 11.49
C TYR A 42 -4.12 -12.43 12.29
N PRO A 43 -5.18 -13.01 12.90
CA PRO A 43 -5.08 -14.33 13.51
C PRO A 43 -4.57 -15.37 12.50
N THR A 44 -3.65 -16.24 12.94
CA THR A 44 -3.01 -17.26 12.09
C THR A 44 -4.00 -18.16 11.34
N TYR A 45 -5.18 -18.38 11.92
CA TYR A 45 -6.23 -19.25 11.36
C TYR A 45 -7.47 -18.46 10.93
N MET A 46 -7.30 -17.19 10.55
CA MET A 46 -8.39 -16.39 10.02
C MET A 46 -8.81 -16.91 8.63
N SER A 47 -10.10 -17.15 8.44
CA SER A 47 -10.68 -17.42 7.12
C SER A 47 -11.10 -16.10 6.47
N PHE A 48 -10.67 -15.90 5.22
CA PHE A 48 -10.97 -14.73 4.41
C PHE A 48 -12.12 -14.99 3.44
#